data_AF-A0AAV4ZWJ0-F1
#
_entry.id   AF-A0AAV4ZWJ0-F1
#
_cell.length_a   1.000
_cell.length_b   1.000
_cell.length_c   1.000
_cell.angle_alpha   90.00
_cell.angle_beta   90.00
_cell.angle_gamma   90.00
#
_symmetry.space_group_name_H-M   'P 1'
#
loop_
_entity.id
_entity.type
_entity.pdbx_description
1 polymer ?
#
loop_
_entity_poly.entity_id
_entity_poly.type
_entity_poly.pdbx_seq_one_letter_code
_entity_poly.pdbx_strand_id
1 'polypeptide(L)'
;MLNDRQRIELALPAYLLFALSKLPGAFTPADPTLADRAQADISELRDNLRTACLEPLADLTTRKRQAIVRRLDRVAKDIVAGWANQSALSLVLTHWYFLKDLLDREVLILWQDSAMDRAVHVLLPMFEHGFDERKRDAGAQEQAGRLLARLRAEGLYA
;
A
#
# COMPACT_ATOMS: atom_id res chain seq x y z
N MET A 1 15.75 -0.55 -17.53
CA MET A 1 15.74 -1.85 -16.83
C MET A 1 15.82 -1.57 -15.34
N LEU A 2 14.93 -2.13 -14.51
CA LEU A 2 14.83 -1.80 -13.08
C LEU A 2 15.95 -2.47 -12.26
N ASN A 3 16.61 -1.69 -11.39
CA ASN A 3 17.55 -2.24 -10.41
C ASN A 3 16.81 -2.80 -9.17
N ASP A 4 17.53 -3.51 -8.31
CA ASP A 4 16.94 -4.19 -7.15
C ASP A 4 16.27 -3.24 -6.15
N ARG A 5 16.77 -2.00 -6.03
CA ARG A 5 16.18 -0.94 -5.19
C ARG A 5 14.83 -0.50 -5.76
N GLN A 6 14.79 -0.13 -7.04
CA GLN A 6 13.58 0.33 -7.74
C GLN A 6 12.47 -0.72 -7.72
N ARG A 7 12.84 -2.01 -7.81
CA ARG A 7 11.87 -3.10 -7.72
C ARG A 7 11.21 -3.18 -6.35
N ILE A 8 11.97 -2.91 -5.28
CA ILE A 8 11.42 -2.83 -3.92
C ILE A 8 10.56 -1.58 -3.78
N GLU A 9 11.03 -0.42 -4.25
CA GLU A 9 10.29 0.84 -4.22
C GLU A 9 8.92 0.73 -4.91
N LEU A 10 8.85 0.01 -6.03
CA LEU A 10 7.61 -0.25 -6.77
C LEU A 10 6.71 -1.30 -6.10
N ALA A 11 7.28 -2.35 -5.53
CA ALA A 11 6.49 -3.44 -4.92
C ALA A 11 6.01 -3.12 -3.49
N LEU A 12 6.74 -2.28 -2.74
CA LEU A 12 6.49 -2.02 -1.33
C LEU A 12 5.11 -1.40 -1.05
N PRO A 13 4.62 -0.40 -1.81
CA PRO A 13 3.31 0.17 -1.55
C PRO A 13 2.21 -0.89 -1.65
N ALA A 14 2.20 -1.64 -2.76
CA ALA A 14 1.25 -2.72 -2.97
C ALA A 14 1.32 -3.79 -1.86
N TYR A 15 2.54 -4.13 -1.41
CA TYR A 15 2.75 -5.15 -0.39
C TYR A 15 2.19 -4.73 0.97
N LEU A 16 2.43 -3.48 1.37
CA LEU A 16 1.92 -2.93 2.62
C LEU A 16 0.39 -2.84 2.60
N LEU A 17 -0.21 -2.33 1.51
CA LEU A 17 -1.66 -2.26 1.41
C LEU A 17 -2.30 -3.65 1.37
N PHE A 18 -1.66 -4.62 0.71
CA PHE A 18 -2.13 -6.00 0.72
C PHE A 18 -2.12 -6.58 2.14
N ALA A 19 -1.08 -6.31 2.94
CA ALA A 19 -1.03 -6.70 4.34
C ALA A 19 -2.13 -6.00 5.17
N LEU A 20 -2.33 -4.69 4.98
CA LEU A 20 -3.38 -3.92 5.66
C LEU A 20 -4.77 -4.42 5.34
N SER A 21 -5.02 -4.83 4.09
CA SER A 21 -6.33 -5.36 3.68
C SER A 21 -6.76 -6.61 4.44
N LYS A 22 -5.82 -7.31 5.08
CA LYS A 22 -6.10 -8.51 5.88
C LYS A 22 -6.41 -8.18 7.35
N LEU A 23 -6.19 -6.94 7.80
CA LEU A 23 -6.49 -6.54 9.16
C LEU A 23 -8.02 -6.43 9.34
N PRO A 24 -8.58 -6.97 10.44
CA PRO A 24 -9.98 -6.75 10.78
C PRO A 24 -10.27 -5.25 10.91
N GLY A 25 -11.39 -4.79 10.34
CA GLY A 25 -11.80 -3.40 10.44
C GLY A 25 -11.06 -2.42 9.51
N ALA A 26 -10.10 -2.89 8.70
CA ALA A 26 -9.37 -2.02 7.77
C ALA A 26 -10.28 -1.41 6.70
N PHE A 27 -11.28 -2.19 6.25
CA PHE A 27 -12.17 -1.82 5.16
C PHE A 27 -13.67 -1.97 5.52
N THR A 28 -14.04 -1.66 6.78
CA THR A 28 -15.44 -1.74 7.22
C THR A 28 -16.25 -0.55 6.71
N PRO A 29 -17.37 -0.76 6.00
CA PRO A 29 -18.18 0.34 5.51
C PRO A 29 -18.93 1.03 6.66
N ALA A 30 -19.15 2.33 6.53
CA ALA A 30 -19.92 3.13 7.49
C ALA A 30 -21.41 2.78 7.45
N ASP A 31 -21.93 2.44 6.26
CA ASP A 31 -23.28 1.92 6.06
C ASP A 31 -23.24 0.38 5.94
N PRO A 32 -23.84 -0.37 6.89
CA PRO A 32 -23.90 -1.83 6.83
C PRO A 32 -24.60 -2.39 5.58
N THR A 33 -25.46 -1.61 4.92
CA THR A 33 -26.13 -2.04 3.68
C THR A 33 -25.15 -2.19 2.51
N LEU A 34 -23.97 -1.60 2.61
CA LEU A 34 -22.90 -1.69 1.60
C LEU A 34 -21.94 -2.86 1.85
N ALA A 35 -22.19 -3.73 2.84
CA ALA A 35 -21.26 -4.80 3.23
C ALA A 35 -20.87 -5.73 2.07
N ASP A 36 -21.83 -6.16 1.25
CA ASP A 36 -21.56 -7.05 0.11
C ASP A 36 -20.70 -6.37 -0.95
N ARG A 37 -20.98 -5.09 -1.24
CA ARG A 37 -20.19 -4.28 -2.16
C ARG A 37 -18.77 -4.08 -1.65
N ALA A 38 -18.62 -3.69 -0.38
CA ALA A 38 -17.32 -3.54 0.25
C ALA A 38 -16.52 -4.85 0.20
N GLN A 39 -17.17 -5.99 0.39
CA GLN A 39 -16.51 -7.29 0.30
C GLN A 39 -16.03 -7.62 -1.13
N ALA A 40 -16.81 -7.26 -2.15
CA ALA A 40 -16.39 -7.38 -3.55
C ALA A 40 -15.20 -6.46 -3.86
N ASP A 41 -15.27 -5.19 -3.47
CA ASP A 41 -14.21 -4.20 -3.68
C ASP A 41 -12.91 -4.63 -2.97
N ILE A 42 -12.98 -5.13 -1.73
CA ILE A 42 -11.82 -5.68 -1.01
C ILE A 42 -11.21 -6.87 -1.75
N SER A 43 -12.02 -7.73 -2.35
CA SER A 43 -11.54 -8.88 -3.11
C SER A 43 -10.77 -8.42 -4.36
N GLU A 44 -11.38 -7.52 -5.13
CA GLU A 44 -10.77 -6.95 -6.33
C GLU A 44 -9.47 -6.20 -6.00
N LEU A 45 -9.50 -5.38 -4.94
CA LEU A 45 -8.33 -4.68 -4.42
C LEU A 45 -7.19 -5.66 -4.11
N ARG A 46 -7.48 -6.76 -3.40
CA ARG A 46 -6.49 -7.77 -3.04
C ARG A 46 -5.86 -8.46 -4.25
N ASP A 47 -6.63 -8.73 -5.29
CA ASP A 47 -6.12 -9.39 -6.49
C ASP A 47 -5.24 -8.44 -7.32
N ASN A 48 -5.65 -7.18 -7.45
CA ASN A 48 -4.82 -6.14 -8.05
C ASN A 48 -3.51 -5.94 -7.27
N LEU A 49 -3.57 -5.84 -5.93
CA LEU A 49 -2.38 -5.66 -5.09
C LEU A 49 -1.42 -6.86 -5.16
N ARG A 50 -1.95 -8.09 -5.16
CA ARG A 50 -1.13 -9.30 -5.33
C ARG A 50 -0.34 -9.25 -6.63
N THR A 51 -0.97 -8.79 -7.70
CA THR A 51 -0.34 -8.64 -9.02
C THR A 51 0.70 -7.51 -9.00
N ALA A 52 0.34 -6.34 -8.46
CA ALA A 52 1.21 -5.17 -8.36
C ALA A 52 2.49 -5.43 -7.55
N CYS A 53 2.44 -6.29 -6.52
CA CYS A 53 3.63 -6.68 -5.75
C CYS A 53 4.64 -7.49 -6.57
N LEU A 54 4.18 -8.23 -7.58
CA LEU A 54 4.98 -9.21 -8.31
C LEU A 54 5.38 -8.72 -9.71
N GLU A 55 4.63 -7.78 -10.28
CA GLU A 55 4.88 -7.17 -11.58
C GLU A 55 6.30 -6.60 -11.71
N PRO A 56 6.87 -5.85 -10.72
CA PRO A 56 8.24 -5.37 -10.78
C PRO A 56 9.30 -6.49 -10.73
N LEU A 57 8.90 -7.76 -10.55
CA LEU A 57 9.81 -8.91 -10.42
C LEU A 57 9.61 -9.93 -11.54
N ALA A 58 8.72 -9.65 -12.51
CA ALA A 58 8.24 -10.61 -13.49
C ALA A 58 9.35 -11.17 -14.41
N ASP A 59 10.33 -10.34 -14.77
CA ASP A 59 11.48 -10.67 -15.62
C ASP A 59 12.64 -11.37 -14.87
N LEU A 60 12.57 -11.47 -13.54
CA LEU A 60 13.65 -12.05 -12.75
C LEU A 60 13.62 -13.59 -12.76
N THR A 61 14.82 -14.19 -12.75
CA THR A 61 14.98 -15.62 -12.47
C THR A 61 14.42 -15.96 -11.08
N THR A 62 13.98 -17.21 -10.89
CA THR A 62 13.39 -17.68 -9.62
C THR A 62 14.25 -17.36 -8.41
N ARG A 63 15.57 -17.62 -8.50
CA ARG A 63 16.51 -17.35 -7.40
C ARG A 63 16.57 -15.86 -7.05
N LYS A 64 16.64 -14.99 -8.06
CA LYS A 64 16.72 -13.54 -7.83
C LYS A 64 15.38 -12.99 -7.32
N ARG A 65 14.26 -13.44 -7.90
CA ARG A 65 12.91 -13.11 -7.42
C ARG A 65 12.74 -13.44 -5.93
N GLN A 66 13.11 -14.64 -5.49
CA GLN A 66 13.04 -15.05 -4.09
C GLN A 66 13.94 -14.21 -3.17
N ALA A 67 15.10 -13.76 -3.63
CA ALA A 67 15.97 -12.88 -2.87
C ALA A 67 15.32 -11.50 -2.66
N ILE A 68 14.73 -10.92 -3.71
CA ILE A 68 14.03 -9.63 -3.62
C ILE A 68 12.78 -9.74 -2.76
N VAL A 69 11.96 -10.78 -2.91
CA VAL A 69 10.78 -11.01 -2.06
C VAL A 69 11.15 -11.11 -0.58
N ARG A 70 12.23 -11.80 -0.23
CA ARG A 70 12.70 -11.86 1.17
C ARG A 70 13.15 -10.51 1.71
N ARG A 71 13.77 -9.68 0.87
CA ARG A 71 14.16 -8.31 1.26
C ARG A 71 12.93 -7.42 1.43
N LEU A 72 11.97 -7.51 0.53
CA LEU A 72 10.69 -6.82 0.61
C LEU A 72 9.93 -7.19 1.90
N ASP A 73 9.82 -8.50 2.20
CA ASP A 73 9.18 -9.00 3.41
C ASP A 73 9.86 -8.49 4.69
N ARG A 74 11.21 -8.41 4.71
CA ARG A 74 11.95 -7.84 5.83
C ARG A 74 11.60 -6.37 6.06
N VAL A 75 11.70 -5.55 5.02
CA VAL A 75 11.35 -4.11 5.10
C VAL A 75 9.90 -3.94 5.56
N ALA A 76 8.97 -4.71 4.99
CA ALA A 76 7.57 -4.65 5.36
C ALA A 76 7.34 -5.06 6.83
N LYS A 77 7.97 -6.14 7.31
CA LYS A 77 7.87 -6.57 8.72
C LYS A 77 8.35 -5.50 9.68
N ASP A 78 9.45 -4.83 9.36
CA ASP A 78 9.99 -3.78 10.21
C ASP A 78 9.08 -2.53 10.24
N ILE A 79 8.26 -2.32 9.21
CA ILE A 79 7.22 -1.28 9.18
C ILE A 79 6.00 -1.75 9.99
N VAL A 80 5.53 -2.97 9.75
CA VAL A 80 4.36 -3.59 10.41
C VAL A 80 4.56 -3.70 11.92
N ALA A 81 5.79 -3.93 12.38
CA ALA A 81 6.10 -3.97 13.81
C ALA A 81 5.71 -2.67 14.55
N GLY A 82 5.66 -1.54 13.84
CA GLY A 82 5.22 -0.25 14.40
C GLY A 82 3.70 -0.05 14.45
N TRP A 83 2.90 -1.02 14.00
CA TRP A 83 1.44 -0.86 13.83
C TRP A 83 0.60 -1.20 15.07
N ALA A 84 1.16 -1.90 16.06
CA ALA A 84 0.42 -2.57 17.14
C ALA A 84 -0.57 -1.69 17.93
N ASN A 85 -0.34 -0.37 17.99
CA ASN A 85 -1.16 0.57 18.76
C ASN A 85 -2.02 1.50 17.87
N GLN A 86 -2.10 1.25 16.56
CA GLN A 86 -2.84 2.09 15.61
C GLN A 86 -4.11 1.38 15.13
N SER A 87 -5.18 2.15 14.89
CA SER A 87 -6.38 1.59 14.28
C SER A 87 -6.10 1.20 12.82
N ALA A 88 -6.77 0.16 12.32
CA ALA A 88 -6.63 -0.28 10.94
C ALA A 88 -6.91 0.86 9.94
N LEU A 89 -7.93 1.68 10.22
CA LEU A 89 -8.22 2.92 9.48
C LEU A 89 -7.03 3.89 9.45
N SER A 90 -6.42 4.18 10.61
CA SER A 90 -5.27 5.10 10.68
C SER A 90 -4.10 4.59 9.83
N LEU A 91 -3.88 3.28 9.80
CA LEU A 91 -2.82 2.66 9.01
C LEU A 91 -3.11 2.73 7.51
N VAL A 92 -4.37 2.49 7.11
CA VAL A 92 -4.80 2.63 5.71
C VAL A 92 -4.66 4.07 5.23
N LEU A 93 -5.07 5.06 6.03
CA LEU A 93 -4.90 6.49 5.72
C LEU A 93 -3.43 6.89 5.65
N THR A 94 -2.62 6.42 6.60
CA THR A 94 -1.16 6.66 6.60
C THR A 94 -0.53 6.11 5.32
N HIS A 95 -0.93 4.90 4.91
CA HIS A 95 -0.47 4.29 3.68
C HIS A 95 -0.92 5.06 2.44
N TRP A 96 -2.17 5.52 2.42
CA TRP A 96 -2.72 6.33 1.34
C TRP A 96 -1.94 7.64 1.18
N TYR A 97 -1.70 8.39 2.26
CA TYR A 97 -0.91 9.63 2.18
C TYR A 97 0.53 9.40 1.77
N PHE A 98 1.13 8.29 2.20
CA PHE A 98 2.45 7.90 1.76
C PHE A 98 2.48 7.64 0.25
N LEU A 99 1.52 6.88 -0.27
CA LEU A 99 1.41 6.63 -1.71
C LEU A 99 1.15 7.94 -2.47
N LYS A 100 0.19 8.73 -2.00
CA LYS A 100 -0.16 10.02 -2.62
C LYS A 100 1.04 10.95 -2.73
N ASP A 101 1.86 11.08 -1.67
CA ASP A 101 3.07 11.91 -1.70
C ASP A 101 4.10 11.41 -2.72
N LEU A 102 4.25 10.10 -2.88
CA LEU A 102 5.13 9.51 -3.90
C LEU A 102 4.64 9.78 -5.33
N LEU A 103 3.32 9.75 -5.55
CA LEU A 103 2.70 10.02 -6.85
C LEU A 103 2.75 11.50 -7.20
N ASP A 104 2.35 12.37 -6.27
CA ASP A 104 2.32 13.84 -6.47
C ASP A 104 3.72 14.40 -6.79
N ARG A 105 4.77 13.78 -6.24
CA ARG A 105 6.17 14.18 -6.47
C ARG A 105 6.82 13.45 -7.65
N GLU A 106 6.08 12.61 -8.36
CA GLU A 106 6.57 11.78 -9.47
C GLU A 106 7.75 10.87 -9.07
N VAL A 107 7.92 10.57 -7.78
CA VAL A 107 8.91 9.61 -7.28
C VAL A 107 8.52 8.19 -7.70
N LEU A 108 7.22 7.93 -7.73
CA LEU A 108 6.64 6.70 -8.25
C LEU A 108 5.65 7.04 -9.36
N ILE A 109 5.83 6.45 -10.52
CA ILE A 109 4.94 6.64 -11.68
C ILE A 109 4.14 5.36 -11.85
N LEU A 110 2.81 5.47 -11.76
CA LEU A 110 1.90 4.39 -12.10
C LEU A 110 1.61 4.46 -13.60
N TRP A 111 1.88 3.36 -14.29
CA TRP A 111 1.40 3.22 -15.66
C TRP A 111 -0.11 3.05 -15.64
N GLN A 112 -0.79 3.73 -16.56
CA GLN A 112 -2.22 3.57 -16.78
C GLN A 112 -2.54 2.07 -16.97
N ASP A 113 -3.60 1.60 -16.32
CA ASP A 113 -4.04 0.21 -16.32
C ASP A 113 -3.01 -0.78 -15.76
N SER A 114 -1.97 -0.32 -15.06
CA SER A 114 -1.15 -1.22 -14.24
C SER A 114 -1.98 -1.83 -13.11
N ALA A 115 -1.50 -2.93 -12.54
CA ALA A 115 -2.21 -3.55 -11.42
C ALA A 115 -2.32 -2.60 -10.20
N MET A 116 -1.32 -1.75 -10.00
CA MET A 116 -1.35 -0.75 -8.94
C MET A 116 -2.30 0.41 -9.25
N ASP A 117 -2.37 0.86 -10.50
CA ASP A 117 -3.33 1.87 -10.94
C ASP A 117 -4.78 1.40 -10.72
N ARG A 118 -5.10 0.17 -11.14
CA ARG A 118 -6.40 -0.45 -10.84
C ARG A 118 -6.67 -0.58 -9.35
N ALA A 119 -5.66 -0.95 -8.55
CA ALA A 119 -5.82 -1.02 -7.09
C ALA A 119 -6.18 0.35 -6.49
N VAL A 120 -5.56 1.44 -6.96
CA VAL A 120 -5.88 2.81 -6.53
C VAL A 120 -7.30 3.21 -6.96
N HIS A 121 -7.70 2.86 -8.18
CA HIS A 121 -9.05 3.12 -8.68
C HIS A 121 -10.14 2.40 -7.87
N VAL A 122 -9.87 1.20 -7.35
CA VAL A 122 -10.78 0.49 -6.44
C VAL A 122 -10.74 1.10 -5.04
N LEU A 123 -9.56 1.46 -4.54
CA LEU A 123 -9.37 1.99 -3.18
C LEU A 123 -10.08 3.34 -2.95
N LEU A 124 -10.03 4.24 -3.94
CA LEU A 124 -10.52 5.61 -3.81
C LEU A 124 -12.03 5.69 -3.46
N PRO A 125 -12.95 5.04 -4.20
CA PRO A 125 -14.38 5.03 -3.84
C PRO A 125 -14.66 4.38 -2.48
N MET A 126 -13.80 3.47 -2.01
CA MET A 126 -13.95 2.90 -0.69
C MET A 126 -13.79 3.98 0.39
N PHE A 127 -12.88 4.96 0.20
CA PHE A 127 -12.74 6.15 1.06
C PHE A 127 -14.04 6.95 1.19
N GLU A 128 -14.71 7.21 0.06
CA GLU A 128 -15.91 8.05 -0.01
C GLU A 128 -17.14 7.45 0.69
N HIS A 129 -17.24 6.13 0.79
CA HIS A 129 -18.43 5.44 1.29
C HIS A 129 -18.25 4.73 2.65
N GLY A 130 -17.00 4.56 3.10
CA GLY A 130 -16.70 3.58 4.13
C GLY A 130 -15.96 4.10 5.35
N PHE A 131 -15.16 5.15 5.22
CA PHE A 131 -14.22 5.53 6.26
C PHE A 131 -14.60 6.90 6.78
N ASP A 132 -14.86 6.99 8.08
CA ASP A 132 -15.22 8.24 8.76
C ASP A 132 -14.05 9.25 8.62
N GLU A 133 -13.99 9.95 7.47
CA GLU A 133 -12.95 10.91 7.06
C GLU A 133 -12.78 12.03 8.09
N ARG A 134 -13.77 12.22 8.97
CA ARG A 134 -13.85 13.34 9.90
C ARG A 134 -12.97 13.20 11.14
N LYS A 135 -12.24 12.08 11.32
CA LYS A 135 -11.33 11.90 12.47
C LYS A 135 -9.88 11.65 12.02
N ARG A 136 -9.07 12.72 12.14
CA ARG A 136 -7.59 12.72 12.27
C ARG A 136 -6.76 12.56 10.99
N ASP A 137 -7.12 13.31 9.95
CA ASP A 137 -6.32 13.47 8.73
C ASP A 137 -4.84 13.89 9.00
N ALA A 138 -4.63 14.94 9.80
CA ALA A 138 -3.28 15.47 10.08
C ALA A 138 -2.31 14.45 10.71
N GLY A 139 -2.82 13.54 11.55
CA GLY A 139 -1.99 12.51 12.18
C GLY A 139 -1.51 11.45 11.19
N ALA A 140 -2.37 11.03 10.26
CA ALA A 140 -2.01 10.06 9.23
C ALA A 140 -0.99 10.64 8.23
N GLN A 141 -1.14 11.92 7.87
CA GLN A 141 -0.16 12.65 7.04
C GLN A 141 1.21 12.74 7.70
N GLU A 142 1.25 13.08 9.01
CA GLU A 142 2.52 13.12 9.75
C GLU A 142 3.19 11.74 9.80
N GLN A 143 2.43 10.68 10.06
CA GLN A 143 2.95 9.31 10.06
C GLN A 143 3.43 8.88 8.67
N ALA A 144 2.75 9.30 7.61
CA ALA A 144 3.19 9.05 6.24
C ALA A 144 4.54 9.72 5.95
N GLY A 145 4.72 10.97 6.39
CA GLY A 145 5.98 11.68 6.31
C GLY A 145 7.10 10.98 7.08
N ARG A 146 6.82 10.50 8.30
CA ARG A 146 7.78 9.72 9.11
C ARG A 146 8.16 8.40 8.44
N LEU A 147 7.18 7.71 7.84
CA LEU A 147 7.41 6.47 7.08
C LEU A 147 8.34 6.73 5.89
N LEU A 148 8.06 7.76 5.09
CA LEU A 148 8.91 8.12 3.95
C LEU A 148 10.32 8.52 4.38
N ALA A 149 10.46 9.33 5.43
CA ALA A 149 11.76 9.72 5.96
C ALA A 149 12.60 8.51 6.42
N ARG A 150 11.96 7.53 7.08
CA ARG A 150 12.59 6.26 7.45
C ARG A 150 13.05 5.48 6.22
N LEU A 151 12.18 5.32 5.22
CA LEU A 151 12.51 4.57 4.01
C LEU A 151 13.67 5.23 3.23
N ARG A 152 13.72 6.56 3.21
CA ARG A 152 14.85 7.32 2.67
C ARG A 152 16.15 7.08 3.42
N ALA A 153 16.12 7.02 4.75
CA ALA A 153 17.29 6.66 5.54
C ALA A 153 17.79 5.23 5.25
N GLU A 154 16.90 4.32 4.83
CA GLU A 154 17.23 2.97 4.36
C GLU A 154 17.67 2.93 2.87
N GLY A 155 17.76 4.09 2.22
CA GLY A 155 18.17 4.24 0.83
C GLY A 155 17.08 3.94 -0.20
N LEU A 156 15.80 4.00 0.18
CA LEU A 156 14.63 3.85 -0.70
C LEU A 156 13.98 5.22 -0.95
N TYR A 157 13.41 5.43 -2.13
CA TYR A 157 12.73 6.69 -2.53
C TYR A 157 13.64 7.92 -2.41
N ALA A 158 14.92 7.72 -2.74
CA ALA A 158 15.98 8.72 -2.80
C ALA A 158 16.12 9.31 -4.19
#